data_AF-A0A382ZQI2-F1
#
_entry.id   AF-A0A382ZQI2-F1
#
_cell.length_a   1.000
_cell.length_b   1.000
_cell.length_c   1.000
_cell.angle_alpha   90.00
_cell.angle_beta   90.00
_cell.angle_gamma   90.00
#
_symmetry.space_group_name_H-M   'P 1'
#
loop_
_entity.id
_entity.type
_entity.pdbx_description
1 polymer ?
#
loop_
_entity_poly.entity_id
_entity_poly.type
_entity_poly.pdbx_seq_one_letter_code
_entity_poly.pdbx_strand_id
1 'polypeptide(L)'
;KHQMIIDKSKYSLNILLKTIVSGFLGMALGMSLLLMALQKGDAGIIATLSSTSPIMILFLIWIITKKIPTFGAWIGTLFAIGGTALIFIN
;
A
#
# COMPACT_ATOMS: atom_id res chain seq x y z
N LYS A 1 -22.73 -38.17 -3.86
CA LYS A 1 -21.38 -37.84 -3.33
C LYS A 1 -21.24 -36.31 -3.25
N HIS A 2 -22.11 -35.58 -2.55
CA HIS A 2 -22.35 -35.50 -1.11
C HIS A 2 -21.08 -35.20 -0.30
N GLN A 3 -21.11 -33.98 0.27
CA GLN A 3 -20.35 -33.45 1.40
C GLN A 3 -19.03 -32.75 1.07
N MET A 4 -19.06 -31.41 1.06
CA MET A 4 -18.08 -30.52 1.71
C MET A 4 -18.62 -29.07 1.69
N ILE A 5 -19.73 -28.81 2.39
CA ILE A 5 -20.08 -27.45 2.83
C ILE A 5 -19.25 -27.23 4.09
N ILE A 6 -17.98 -26.86 3.89
CA ILE A 6 -17.06 -26.49 4.96
C ILE A 6 -17.60 -25.22 5.60
N ASP A 7 -17.79 -25.25 6.91
CA ASP A 7 -18.27 -24.16 7.77
C ASP A 7 -17.60 -22.82 7.43
N LYS A 8 -18.31 -21.98 6.67
CA LYS A 8 -17.87 -20.65 6.20
C LYS A 8 -18.03 -19.54 7.25
N SER A 9 -18.63 -19.82 8.41
CA SER A 9 -19.03 -18.79 9.37
C SER A 9 -17.83 -18.08 10.02
N LYS A 10 -16.80 -18.85 10.41
CA LYS A 10 -15.61 -18.34 11.11
C LYS A 10 -14.60 -17.66 10.18
N TYR A 11 -14.47 -18.14 8.94
CA TYR A 11 -13.60 -17.55 7.93
C TYR A 11 -14.14 -16.23 7.39
N SER A 12 -15.47 -16.12 7.24
CA SER A 12 -16.14 -14.87 6.86
C SER A 12 -15.81 -13.74 7.82
N LEU A 13 -15.96 -13.95 9.13
CA LEU A 13 -15.71 -12.91 10.13
C LEU A 13 -14.25 -12.42 10.10
N ASN A 14 -13.28 -13.33 10.00
CA ASN A 14 -11.86 -12.97 9.93
C ASN A 14 -11.50 -12.19 8.66
N ILE A 15 -12.08 -12.55 7.51
CA ILE A 15 -11.88 -11.81 6.26
C ILE A 15 -12.57 -10.45 6.34
N LEU A 16 -13.79 -10.39 6.87
CA LEU A 16 -14.56 -9.17 7.03
C LEU A 16 -13.86 -8.18 7.95
N LEU A 17 -13.31 -8.66 9.08
CA LEU A 17 -12.44 -7.86 9.95
C LEU A 17 -11.17 -7.39 9.23
N LYS A 18 -10.47 -8.27 8.49
CA LYS A 18 -9.28 -7.88 7.71
C LYS A 18 -9.59 -6.82 6.66
N THR A 19 -10.71 -6.94 5.97
CA THR A 19 -11.16 -5.99 4.95
C THR A 19 -11.57 -4.65 5.56
N ILE A 20 -12.28 -4.66 6.69
CA ILE A 20 -12.63 -3.43 7.42
C ILE A 20 -11.35 -2.73 7.88
N VAL A 21 -10.42 -3.48 8.47
CA VAL A 21 -9.15 -2.92 8.96
C VAL A 21 -8.32 -2.36 7.79
N SER A 22 -8.17 -3.09 6.68
CA SER A 22 -7.38 -2.60 5.54
C SER A 22 -8.02 -1.39 4.85
N GLY A 23 -9.34 -1.40 4.67
CA GLY A 23 -10.09 -0.26 4.12
C GLY A 23 -10.02 0.96 5.04
N PHE A 24 -10.15 0.76 6.36
CA PHE A 24 -10.05 1.83 7.34
C PHE A 24 -8.64 2.41 7.43
N LEU A 25 -7.59 1.58 7.53
CA LEU A 25 -6.21 2.06 7.60
C LEU A 25 -5.75 2.71 6.29
N GLY A 26 -6.01 2.07 5.16
CA GLY A 26 -5.52 2.53 3.85
C GLY A 26 -6.30 3.73 3.33
N MET A 27 -7.62 3.58 3.15
CA MET A 27 -8.43 4.60 2.48
C MET A 27 -8.89 5.69 3.45
N ALA A 28 -9.44 5.32 4.61
CA ALA A 28 -10.00 6.32 5.52
C ALA A 28 -8.90 7.07 6.28
N LEU A 29 -8.07 6.37 7.05
CA LEU A 29 -6.99 6.98 7.81
C LEU A 29 -5.85 7.48 6.91
N GLY A 30 -5.38 6.68 5.95
CA GLY A 30 -4.26 7.04 5.10
C GLY A 30 -4.50 8.37 4.35
N MET A 31 -5.63 8.49 3.66
CA MET A 31 -5.96 9.72 2.93
C MET A 31 -6.25 10.90 3.88
N SER A 32 -6.93 10.65 5.01
CA SER A 32 -7.21 11.72 5.98
C SER A 32 -5.92 12.27 6.60
N LEU A 33 -4.97 11.40 6.98
CA LEU A 33 -3.68 11.81 7.51
C LEU A 33 -2.83 12.54 6.46
N LEU A 34 -2.87 12.09 5.20
CA LEU A 34 -2.20 12.78 4.10
C LEU A 34 -2.77 14.19 3.91
N LEU A 35 -4.09 14.35 3.92
CA LEU A 35 -4.74 15.66 3.82
C LEU A 35 -4.45 16.54 5.04
N MET A 36 -4.45 15.99 6.25
CA MET A 36 -4.05 16.73 7.46
C MET A 36 -2.59 17.17 7.40
N ALA A 37 -1.71 16.32 6.88
CA ALA A 37 -0.32 16.68 6.66
C ALA A 37 -0.25 17.84 5.66
N LEU A 38 -0.92 17.73 4.50
CA LEU A 38 -0.92 18.77 3.47
C LEU A 38 -1.49 20.10 3.99
N GLN A 39 -2.46 20.05 4.90
CA GLN A 39 -3.02 21.25 5.51
C GLN A 39 -2.02 21.95 6.46
N LYS A 40 -1.15 21.20 7.13
CA LYS A 40 -0.24 21.70 8.17
C LYS A 40 1.22 21.86 7.72
N GLY A 41 1.59 21.26 6.61
CA GLY A 41 2.97 21.20 6.10
C GLY A 41 3.06 21.60 4.62
N ASP A 42 4.28 21.67 4.12
CA ASP A 42 4.54 22.04 2.73
C ASP A 42 4.08 20.92 1.78
N ALA A 43 3.24 21.29 0.81
CA ALA A 43 2.69 20.37 -0.17
C ALA A 43 3.78 19.66 -0.98
N GLY A 44 4.88 20.33 -1.30
CA GLY A 44 6.01 19.74 -2.04
C GLY A 44 6.76 18.67 -1.23
N ILE A 45 6.97 18.91 0.07
CA ILE A 45 7.63 17.96 0.97
C ILE A 45 6.75 16.71 1.12
N ILE A 46 5.45 16.90 1.35
CA ILE A 46 4.52 15.78 1.59
C ILE A 46 4.25 14.98 0.32
N ALA A 47 4.16 15.64 -0.85
CA ALA A 47 4.04 14.97 -2.13
C ALA A 47 5.27 14.11 -2.44
N THR A 48 6.46 14.60 -2.11
CA THR A 48 7.71 13.83 -2.27
C THR A 48 7.71 12.61 -1.36
N LEU A 49 7.33 12.76 -0.08
CA LEU A 49 7.18 11.65 0.86
C LEU A 49 6.17 10.61 0.36
N SER A 50 5.00 11.03 -0.12
CA SER A 50 3.97 10.13 -0.64
C SER A 50 4.43 9.38 -1.91
N SER A 51 5.23 10.02 -2.75
CA SER A 51 5.78 9.41 -3.98
C SER A 51 6.84 8.34 -3.68
N THR A 52 7.33 8.24 -2.44
CA THR A 52 8.19 7.13 -2.01
C THR A 52 7.42 5.82 -1.78
N SER A 53 6.09 5.79 -1.94
CA SER A 53 5.28 4.58 -1.76
C SER A 53 5.79 3.34 -2.51
N PRO A 54 6.24 3.40 -3.78
CA PRO A 54 6.71 2.23 -4.52
C PRO A 54 8.03 1.65 -3.97
N ILE A 55 8.90 2.47 -3.39
CA ILE A 55 10.10 1.96 -2.72
C ILE A 55 9.76 1.44 -1.32
N MET A 56 8.85 2.11 -0.63
CA MET A 56 8.43 1.73 0.71
C MET A 56 7.65 0.40 0.73
N ILE A 57 6.89 0.09 -0.32
CA ILE A 57 6.21 -1.21 -0.45
C ILE A 57 7.23 -2.36 -0.58
N LEU A 58 8.32 -2.17 -1.34
CA LEU A 58 9.39 -3.16 -1.44
C LEU A 58 10.06 -3.39 -0.09
N PHE A 59 10.35 -2.31 0.63
CA PHE A 59 10.94 -2.36 1.96
C PHE A 59 10.03 -3.08 2.97
N LEU A 60 8.73 -2.78 2.98
CA LEU A 60 7.74 -3.44 3.83
C LEU A 60 7.63 -4.94 3.52
N ILE A 61 7.58 -5.32 2.24
CA ILE A 61 7.52 -6.73 1.83
C ILE A 61 8.77 -7.47 2.30
N TRP A 62 9.95 -6.85 2.19
CA TRP A 62 11.20 -7.42 2.67
C TRP A 62 11.17 -7.64 4.18
N ILE A 63 10.71 -6.66 4.97
CA ILE A 63 10.59 -6.77 6.43
C ILE A 63 9.60 -7.86 6.83
N ILE A 64 8.40 -7.88 6.24
CA ILE A 64 7.30 -8.77 6.65
C ILE A 64 7.60 -10.21 6.21
N THR A 65 8.04 -10.39 4.96
CA THR A 65 8.24 -11.72 4.35
C THR A 65 9.63 -12.28 4.64
N LYS A 66 10.58 -11.45 5.11
CA LYS A 66 12.02 -11.76 5.28
C LYS A 66 12.70 -12.31 4.02
N LYS A 67 12.08 -12.13 2.84
CA LYS A 67 12.61 -12.54 1.54
C LYS A 67 12.99 -11.29 0.77
N ILE A 68 14.20 -11.29 0.22
CA ILE A 68 14.69 -10.18 -0.60
C ILE A 68 13.80 -10.08 -1.85
N PRO A 69 13.24 -8.90 -2.16
CA PRO A 69 12.45 -8.69 -3.37
C PRO A 69 13.25 -9.06 -4.62
N THR A 70 12.59 -9.64 -5.62
CA THR A 70 13.25 -10.06 -6.86
C THR A 70 13.83 -8.86 -7.61
N PHE A 71 14.90 -9.06 -8.38
CA PHE A 71 15.56 -7.99 -9.13
C PHE A 71 14.59 -7.23 -10.06
N GLY A 72 13.62 -7.94 -10.65
CA GLY A 72 12.56 -7.32 -11.46
C GLY A 72 11.67 -6.34 -10.69
N ALA A 73 11.45 -6.55 -9.40
CA ALA A 73 10.66 -5.63 -8.56
C ALA A 73 11.39 -4.29 -8.36
N TRP A 74 12.72 -4.31 -8.21
CA TRP A 74 13.54 -3.12 -8.11
C TRP A 74 13.54 -2.30 -9.40
N ILE A 75 13.66 -2.97 -10.56
CA ILE A 75 13.58 -2.32 -11.88
C ILE A 75 12.20 -1.67 -12.06
N GLY A 76 11.13 -2.38 -11.72
CA GLY A 76 9.76 -1.85 -11.80
C GLY A 76 9.57 -0.60 -10.94
N THR A 77 10.13 -0.58 -9.73
CA THR A 77 10.09 0.60 -8.85
C THR A 77 10.86 1.78 -9.45
N LEU A 78 12.04 1.58 -10.04
CA LEU A 78 12.75 2.66 -10.74
C LEU A 78 11.94 3.22 -11.91
N PHE A 79 11.32 2.33 -12.69
CA PHE A 79 10.51 2.73 -13.85
C PHE A 79 9.26 3.51 -13.42
N ALA A 80 8.60 3.08 -12.33
CA ALA A 80 7.46 3.76 -11.76
C ALA A 80 7.83 5.17 -11.23
N ILE A 81 8.93 5.28 -10.48
CA ILE A 81 9.43 6.57 -9.97
C ILE A 81 9.77 7.50 -11.15
N GLY A 82 10.46 6.98 -12.16
CA GLY A 82 10.80 7.74 -13.37
C GLY A 82 9.56 8.24 -14.12
N GLY A 83 8.55 7.37 -14.30
CA GLY A 83 7.28 7.74 -14.93
C GLY A 83 6.51 8.80 -14.15
N THR A 84 6.43 8.68 -12.81
CA THR A 84 5.81 9.70 -11.96
C THR A 84 6.56 11.03 -12.04
N ALA A 85 7.90 11.02 -12.01
CA ALA A 85 8.69 12.24 -12.15
C ALA A 85 8.45 12.96 -13.49
N LEU A 86 8.25 12.20 -14.57
CA LEU A 86 7.97 12.74 -15.91
C LEU A 86 6.63 13.50 -15.96
N ILE A 87 5.63 13.08 -15.17
CA ILE A 87 4.34 13.78 -15.04
C ILE A 87 4.51 15.16 -14.39
N PHE A 88 5.42 15.29 -13.42
CA PHE A 88 5.68 16.57 -12.74
C PHE A 88 6.54 17.54 -13.55
N ILE A 89 7.19 17.07 -14.62
CA ILE A 89 8.11 17.85 -15.46
C ILE A 89 7.42 18.53 -16.66
N ASN A 90 6.12 18.28 -16.87
CA ASN A 90 5.28 18.88 -17.91
C ASN A 90 4.17 19.72 -17.31
#